data_AF-A0A117MQF1-F1
#
_entry.id   AF-A0A117MQF1-F1
#
_cell.length_a   1.000
_cell.length_b   1.000
_cell.length_c   1.000
_cell.angle_alpha   90.00
_cell.angle_beta   90.00
_cell.angle_gamma   90.00
#
_symmetry.space_group_name_H-M   'P 1'
#
loop_
_entity.id
_entity.type
_entity.pdbx_description
1 polymer ?
#
loop_
_entity_poly.entity_id
_entity_poly.type
_entity_poly.pdbx_seq_one_letter_code
_entity_poly.pdbx_strand_id
1 'polypeptide(L)'
;MAPRDTFDVRYNPYVPEVFPWLMRFIDDRPESVSVKSGKFTDGGEIGDSDVWISATFDENLPEYVKLVIYMDETELLEPEKSQETQDRLLRSVRWVCDRYNVVYGHLSYHHACEMTERERFLRGEAGDPTLNTPRWRSELRGYSWLMVISADVAVRLGGADSLRDSQAFHSVIALPNGSLLLQATPTFREYRGPAVENVYRAVRDVLVTGEFRALSPMPGVPPAHMVVLPD
;
A
#
# COMPACT_ATOMS: atom_id res chain seq x y z
N MET A 1 -12.03 22.41 -4.14
CA MET A 1 -13.19 22.13 -5.01
C MET A 1 -13.30 20.62 -5.06
N ALA A 2 -14.43 20.01 -4.70
CA ALA A 2 -14.57 18.56 -4.83
C ALA A 2 -14.44 18.19 -6.32
N PRO A 3 -13.77 17.07 -6.66
CA PRO A 3 -13.71 16.58 -8.03
C PRO A 3 -15.11 16.38 -8.61
N ARG A 4 -15.26 16.49 -9.94
CA ARG A 4 -16.57 16.30 -10.59
C ARG A 4 -16.95 14.82 -10.39
N ASP A 5 -18.20 14.53 -10.07
CA ASP A 5 -18.66 13.13 -9.87
C ASP A 5 -17.99 12.36 -8.70
N THR A 6 -17.69 13.05 -7.60
CA THR A 6 -17.29 12.40 -6.33
C THR A 6 -18.51 11.83 -5.60
N PHE A 7 -18.46 10.55 -5.22
CA PHE A 7 -19.50 9.89 -4.42
C PHE A 7 -18.94 9.43 -3.07
N ASP A 8 -19.36 10.10 -1.99
CA ASP A 8 -19.00 9.78 -0.60
C ASP A 8 -20.19 9.09 0.07
N VAL A 9 -19.97 7.89 0.59
CA VAL A 9 -20.99 7.17 1.34
C VAL A 9 -20.50 6.81 2.73
N ARG A 10 -21.32 7.23 3.71
CA ARG A 10 -21.05 7.16 5.14
C ARG A 10 -22.07 6.21 5.79
N TYR A 11 -21.61 5.21 6.52
CA TYR A 11 -22.46 4.19 7.16
C TYR A 11 -22.16 4.03 8.65
N ASN A 12 -23.19 3.63 9.42
CA ASN A 12 -23.09 3.12 10.79
C ASN A 12 -24.27 2.16 11.08
N PRO A 13 -24.04 0.92 11.57
CA PRO A 13 -22.75 0.25 11.74
C PRO A 13 -22.16 -0.25 10.41
N TYR A 14 -20.92 -0.76 10.42
CA TYR A 14 -20.36 -1.50 9.28
C TYR A 14 -21.31 -2.64 8.89
N VAL A 15 -21.76 -2.62 7.63
CA VAL A 15 -22.55 -3.69 7.02
C VAL A 15 -21.66 -4.40 5.98
N PRO A 16 -21.42 -5.71 6.08
CA PRO A 16 -20.58 -6.47 5.15
C PRO A 16 -20.95 -6.30 3.67
N GLU A 17 -22.20 -5.94 3.38
CA GLU A 17 -22.75 -5.69 2.04
C GLU A 17 -22.18 -4.44 1.34
N VAL A 18 -21.46 -3.57 2.06
CA VAL A 18 -20.84 -2.36 1.49
C VAL A 18 -19.67 -2.70 0.56
N PHE A 19 -18.94 -3.78 0.81
CA PHE A 19 -17.83 -4.17 -0.06
C PHE A 19 -18.31 -4.57 -1.46
N PRO A 20 -19.30 -5.48 -1.63
CA PRO A 20 -19.87 -5.78 -2.95
C PRO A 20 -20.45 -4.56 -3.68
N TRP A 21 -20.99 -3.60 -2.94
CA TRP A 21 -21.46 -2.33 -3.50
C TRP A 21 -20.31 -1.46 -4.03
N LEU A 22 -19.24 -1.28 -3.24
CA LEU A 22 -18.04 -0.54 -3.66
C LEU A 22 -17.41 -1.20 -4.90
N MET A 23 -17.37 -2.53 -4.92
CA MET A 23 -16.87 -3.31 -6.06
C MET A 23 -17.62 -2.99 -7.36
N ARG A 24 -18.94 -2.83 -7.32
CA ARG A 24 -19.72 -2.48 -8.51
C ARG A 24 -19.33 -1.11 -9.07
N PHE A 25 -19.07 -0.13 -8.19
CA PHE A 25 -18.70 1.22 -8.62
C PHE A 25 -17.26 1.30 -9.14
N ILE A 26 -16.35 0.41 -8.73
CA ILE A 26 -15.02 0.32 -9.34
C ILE A 26 -15.12 0.00 -10.84
N ASP A 27 -16.05 -0.90 -11.22
CA ASP A 27 -16.28 -1.23 -12.63
C ASP A 27 -16.90 -0.07 -13.43
N ASP A 28 -17.67 0.80 -12.78
CA ASP A 28 -18.31 1.98 -13.40
C ASP A 28 -17.35 3.19 -13.60
N ARG A 29 -16.13 3.12 -13.04
CA ARG A 29 -15.03 4.11 -13.18
C ARG A 29 -15.38 5.60 -12.92
N PRO A 30 -16.08 5.96 -11.83
CA PRO A 30 -16.26 7.37 -11.42
C PRO A 30 -14.92 8.01 -11.01
N GLU A 31 -14.78 9.34 -11.06
CA GLU A 31 -13.51 10.03 -10.73
C GLU A 31 -12.97 9.63 -9.35
N SER A 32 -13.85 9.54 -8.35
CA SER A 32 -13.53 8.89 -7.09
C SER A 32 -14.76 8.29 -6.40
N VAL A 33 -14.57 7.14 -5.74
CA VAL A 33 -15.52 6.55 -4.80
C VAL A 33 -14.82 6.35 -3.48
N SER A 34 -15.46 6.74 -2.39
CA SER A 34 -14.96 6.42 -1.07
C SER A 34 -16.04 5.91 -0.12
N VAL A 35 -15.65 4.98 0.72
CA VAL A 35 -16.44 4.43 1.81
C VAL A 35 -15.71 4.71 3.10
N LYS A 36 -16.38 5.40 4.02
CA LYS A 36 -15.87 5.65 5.37
C LYS A 36 -16.78 4.95 6.39
N SER A 37 -16.16 4.18 7.27
CA SER A 37 -16.82 3.56 8.41
C SER A 37 -16.14 4.01 9.69
N GLY A 38 -16.92 4.41 10.69
CA GLY A 38 -16.42 4.80 12.00
C GLY A 38 -17.55 5.31 12.90
N LYS A 39 -17.19 5.66 14.13
CA LYS A 39 -18.16 6.24 15.08
C LYS A 39 -18.50 7.67 14.68
N PHE A 40 -19.80 7.98 14.69
CA PHE A 40 -20.24 9.36 14.52
C PHE A 40 -19.88 10.18 15.77
N THR A 41 -19.36 11.38 15.56
CA THR A 41 -19.24 12.41 16.59
C THR A 41 -20.61 13.00 16.90
N ASP A 42 -20.73 13.72 18.02
CA ASP A 42 -21.96 14.46 18.37
C ASP A 42 -22.37 15.48 17.29
N GLY A 43 -21.44 15.89 16.43
CA GLY A 43 -21.67 16.77 15.28
C GLY A 43 -22.20 16.08 14.02
N GLY A 44 -22.37 14.75 14.03
CA GLY A 44 -22.85 13.99 12.87
C GLY A 44 -21.79 13.74 11.79
N GLU A 45 -20.52 13.99 12.11
CA GLU A 45 -19.38 13.59 11.28
C GLU A 45 -18.90 12.20 11.68
N ILE A 46 -18.33 11.41 10.77
CA ILE A 46 -17.58 10.22 11.17
C ILE A 46 -16.28 10.74 11.82
N GLY A 47 -16.07 10.41 13.09
CA GLY A 47 -14.86 10.73 13.85
C GLY A 47 -13.67 9.84 13.42
N ASP A 48 -12.89 9.33 14.38
CA ASP A 48 -11.83 8.36 14.09
C ASP A 48 -12.42 7.20 13.27
N SER A 49 -12.06 7.19 11.99
CA SER A 49 -12.61 6.27 11.01
C SER A 49 -11.88 4.94 11.17
N ASP A 50 -12.58 3.93 11.68
CA ASP A 50 -12.00 2.59 11.88
C ASP A 50 -11.48 2.01 10.54
N VAL A 51 -12.18 2.31 9.43
CA VAL A 51 -11.78 1.93 8.08
C VAL A 51 -12.18 3.01 7.06
N TRP A 52 -11.24 3.45 6.22
CA TRP A 52 -11.52 4.26 5.03
C TRP A 52 -11.00 3.55 3.78
N ILE A 53 -11.87 3.34 2.79
CA ILE A 53 -11.52 2.77 1.50
C ILE A 53 -11.78 3.82 0.42
N SER A 54 -10.84 4.02 -0.49
CA SER A 54 -11.02 4.86 -1.66
C SER A 54 -10.56 4.17 -2.94
N ALA A 55 -11.28 4.43 -4.02
CA ALA A 55 -10.87 4.17 -5.38
C ALA A 55 -10.80 5.51 -6.12
N THR A 56 -9.65 5.83 -6.71
CA THR A 56 -9.42 7.08 -7.44
C THR A 56 -8.95 6.75 -8.85
N PHE A 57 -9.52 7.47 -9.82
CA PHE A 57 -9.16 7.39 -11.23
C PHE A 57 -8.55 8.73 -11.63
N ASP A 58 -7.32 8.73 -12.12
CA ASP A 58 -6.63 9.94 -12.56
C ASP A 58 -6.89 10.13 -14.06
N GLU A 59 -7.44 11.29 -14.44
CA GLU A 59 -7.71 11.64 -15.84
C GLU A 59 -6.44 11.62 -16.72
N ASN A 60 -5.28 11.90 -16.14
CA ASN A 60 -3.99 11.87 -16.84
C ASN A 60 -3.41 10.46 -16.95
N LEU A 61 -3.91 9.52 -16.14
CA LEU A 61 -3.49 8.12 -16.10
C LEU A 61 -4.71 7.21 -16.21
N PRO A 62 -5.49 7.28 -17.31
CA PRO A 62 -6.79 6.62 -17.44
C PRO A 62 -6.69 5.09 -17.53
N GLU A 63 -5.48 4.52 -17.59
CA GLU A 63 -5.24 3.07 -17.50
C GLU A 63 -5.04 2.56 -16.07
N TYR A 64 -4.95 3.47 -15.09
CA TYR A 64 -4.64 3.15 -13.71
C TYR A 64 -5.84 3.45 -12.81
N VAL A 65 -6.00 2.60 -11.79
CA VAL A 65 -6.90 2.86 -10.67
C VAL A 65 -6.07 2.75 -9.40
N LYS A 66 -6.24 3.71 -8.51
CA LYS A 66 -5.61 3.70 -7.20
C LYS A 66 -6.62 3.24 -6.16
N LEU A 67 -6.32 2.15 -5.49
CA LEU A 67 -7.09 1.64 -4.36
C LEU A 67 -6.32 1.90 -3.08
N VAL A 68 -6.96 2.55 -2.10
CA VAL A 68 -6.36 2.83 -0.80
C VAL A 68 -7.28 2.30 0.29
N ILE A 69 -6.68 1.65 1.28
CA ILE A 69 -7.37 1.20 2.49
C ILE A 69 -6.60 1.77 3.68
N TYR A 70 -7.31 2.43 4.57
CA TYR A 70 -6.82 2.90 5.84
C TYR A 70 -7.44 2.07 6.96
N MET A 71 -6.60 1.77 7.95
CA MET A 71 -6.98 1.13 9.19
C MET A 71 -6.10 1.69 10.31
N ASP A 72 -6.59 1.58 11.55
CA ASP A 72 -5.79 1.92 12.72
C ASP A 72 -4.61 0.93 12.86
N GLU A 73 -3.41 1.44 13.10
CA GLU A 73 -2.20 0.61 13.30
C GLU A 73 -2.35 -0.32 14.51
N THR A 74 -3.08 0.10 15.54
CA THR A 74 -3.31 -0.69 16.75
C THR A 74 -3.94 -2.05 16.42
N GLU A 75 -4.79 -2.13 15.39
CA GLU A 75 -5.39 -3.37 14.90
C GLU A 75 -4.36 -4.38 14.36
N LEU A 76 -3.15 -3.92 13.99
CA LEU A 76 -2.02 -4.76 13.56
C LEU A 76 -0.98 -5.00 14.68
N LEU A 77 -1.02 -4.21 15.76
CA LEU A 77 -0.05 -4.30 16.86
C LEU A 77 -0.60 -5.01 18.10
N GLU A 78 -1.92 -4.98 18.33
CA GLU A 78 -2.60 -5.63 19.44
C GLU A 78 -2.58 -7.15 19.29
N PRO A 79 -1.94 -7.92 20.19
CA PRO A 79 -1.78 -9.37 20.04
C PRO A 79 -3.07 -10.16 19.88
N GLU A 80 -4.17 -9.68 20.47
CA GLU A 80 -5.48 -10.36 20.44
C GLU A 80 -6.18 -10.22 19.09
N LYS A 81 -5.91 -9.15 18.33
CA LYS A 81 -6.58 -8.84 17.06
C LYS A 81 -5.67 -8.97 15.83
N SER A 82 -4.36 -8.79 16.01
CA SER A 82 -3.40 -8.63 14.93
C SER A 82 -3.44 -9.77 13.92
N GLN A 83 -3.53 -11.02 14.38
CA GLN A 83 -3.57 -12.17 13.48
C GLN A 83 -4.82 -12.14 12.58
N GLU A 84 -5.98 -11.87 13.15
CA GLU A 84 -7.23 -11.83 12.38
C GLU A 84 -7.22 -10.67 11.38
N THR A 85 -6.78 -9.48 11.81
CA THR A 85 -6.67 -8.30 10.95
C THR A 85 -5.67 -8.52 9.81
N GLN A 86 -4.51 -9.12 10.11
CA GLN A 86 -3.52 -9.48 9.11
C GLN A 86 -4.08 -10.48 8.10
N ASP A 87 -4.78 -11.53 8.56
CA ASP A 87 -5.37 -12.53 7.67
C ASP A 87 -6.45 -11.92 6.77
N ARG A 88 -7.26 -10.99 7.32
CA ARG A 88 -8.25 -10.22 6.55
C ARG A 88 -7.56 -9.38 5.48
N LEU A 89 -6.50 -8.65 5.83
CA LEU A 89 -5.72 -7.83 4.89
C LEU A 89 -5.11 -8.69 3.77
N LEU A 90 -4.46 -9.80 4.11
CA LEU A 90 -3.87 -10.72 3.13
C LEU A 90 -4.92 -11.30 2.18
N ARG A 91 -6.10 -11.68 2.69
CA ARG A 91 -7.22 -12.12 1.84
C ARG A 91 -7.69 -11.03 0.89
N SER A 92 -7.86 -9.79 1.37
CA SER A 92 -8.28 -8.67 0.53
C SER A 92 -7.26 -8.35 -0.55
N VAL A 93 -5.96 -8.31 -0.21
CA VAL A 93 -4.89 -8.06 -1.19
C VAL A 93 -4.85 -9.16 -2.25
N ARG A 94 -4.93 -10.44 -1.86
CA ARG A 94 -5.00 -11.56 -2.80
C ARG A 94 -6.19 -11.43 -3.74
N TRP A 95 -7.38 -11.13 -3.19
CA TRP A 95 -8.58 -10.95 -4.00
C TRP A 95 -8.42 -9.84 -5.05
N VAL A 96 -7.82 -8.69 -4.67
CA VAL A 96 -7.52 -7.60 -5.63
C VAL A 96 -6.54 -8.09 -6.70
N CYS A 97 -5.48 -8.78 -6.30
CA CYS A 97 -4.45 -9.29 -7.21
C CYS A 97 -4.95 -10.36 -8.18
N ASP A 98 -5.93 -11.16 -7.78
CA ASP A 98 -6.55 -12.20 -8.62
C ASP A 98 -7.47 -11.59 -9.69
N ARG A 99 -7.94 -10.36 -9.48
CA ARG A 99 -8.96 -9.72 -10.33
C ARG A 99 -8.43 -8.60 -11.20
N TYR A 100 -7.40 -7.89 -10.72
CA TYR A 100 -6.83 -6.74 -11.39
C TYR A 100 -5.35 -6.95 -11.70
N ASN A 101 -4.87 -6.32 -12.77
CA ASN A 101 -3.45 -6.31 -13.10
C ASN A 101 -2.70 -5.33 -12.18
N VAL A 102 -2.49 -5.72 -10.92
CA VAL A 102 -1.81 -4.88 -9.92
C VAL A 102 -0.35 -4.70 -10.32
N VAL A 103 0.01 -3.46 -10.65
CA VAL A 103 1.39 -3.07 -11.01
C VAL A 103 2.23 -2.73 -9.79
N TYR A 104 1.59 -2.33 -8.68
CA TYR A 104 2.23 -2.02 -7.41
C TYR A 104 1.21 -2.05 -6.27
N GLY A 105 1.63 -2.51 -5.09
CA GLY A 105 0.87 -2.40 -3.85
C GLY A 105 1.80 -2.39 -2.64
N HIS A 106 1.39 -1.73 -1.55
CA HIS A 106 2.15 -1.73 -0.30
C HIS A 106 1.25 -1.47 0.91
N LEU A 107 1.73 -1.87 2.08
CA LEU A 107 1.23 -1.36 3.36
C LEU A 107 2.19 -0.29 3.88
N SER A 108 1.68 0.90 4.19
CA SER A 108 2.51 1.99 4.71
C SER A 108 1.72 2.87 5.67
N TYR A 109 2.41 3.79 6.31
CA TYR A 109 1.81 4.71 7.26
C TYR A 109 1.10 5.87 6.54
N HIS A 110 -0.03 6.29 7.10
CA HIS A 110 -0.85 7.36 6.51
C HIS A 110 -0.10 8.69 6.38
N HIS A 111 0.87 8.98 7.27
CA HIS A 111 1.65 10.23 7.21
C HIS A 111 2.47 10.37 5.92
N ALA A 112 2.65 9.28 5.17
CA ALA A 112 3.30 9.30 3.88
C ALA A 112 2.39 9.84 2.76
N CYS A 113 1.12 10.18 3.05
CA CYS A 113 0.18 10.73 2.08
C CYS A 113 0.18 9.93 0.76
N GLU A 114 0.07 8.61 0.87
CA GLU A 114 0.03 7.67 -0.27
C GLU A 114 1.35 7.52 -1.07
N MET A 115 2.42 8.17 -0.63
CA MET A 115 3.80 7.87 -1.01
C MET A 115 4.31 6.65 -0.25
N THR A 116 5.32 5.98 -0.78
CA THR A 116 6.15 5.08 0.03
C THR A 116 7.04 5.90 0.96
N GLU A 117 7.46 5.32 2.09
CA GLU A 117 8.43 6.02 2.94
C GLU A 117 9.69 6.42 2.15
N ARG A 118 10.18 5.56 1.24
CA ARG A 118 11.33 5.86 0.38
C ARG A 118 11.09 7.07 -0.51
N GLU A 119 9.94 7.15 -1.18
CA GLU A 119 9.59 8.27 -2.06
C GLU A 119 9.63 9.61 -1.32
N ARG A 120 9.26 9.63 -0.03
CA ARG A 120 9.35 10.85 0.78
C ARG A 120 10.78 11.36 0.90
N PHE A 121 11.77 10.48 0.88
CA PHE A 121 13.19 10.86 0.94
C PHE A 121 13.77 11.18 -0.45
N LEU A 122 13.03 11.07 -1.55
CA LEU A 122 13.53 11.39 -2.88
C LEU A 122 13.11 12.80 -3.32
N ARG A 123 13.95 13.44 -4.13
CA ARG A 123 13.68 14.74 -4.77
C ARG A 123 13.08 14.58 -6.16
N GLY A 124 12.34 15.61 -6.58
CA GLY A 124 11.83 15.74 -7.94
C GLY A 124 10.86 14.62 -8.32
N GLU A 125 10.87 14.25 -9.60
CA GLU A 125 9.99 13.23 -10.19
C GLU A 125 10.09 11.87 -9.48
N ALA A 126 11.29 11.51 -8.99
CA ALA A 126 11.52 10.23 -8.32
C ALA A 126 10.73 10.10 -6.99
N GLY A 127 10.45 11.21 -6.32
CA GLY A 127 9.66 11.26 -5.09
C GLY A 127 8.18 11.59 -5.31
N ASP A 128 7.75 11.83 -6.54
CA ASP A 128 6.36 12.18 -6.87
C ASP A 128 5.63 10.99 -7.53
N PRO A 129 4.74 10.30 -6.79
CA PRO A 129 4.02 9.15 -7.32
C PRO A 129 3.15 9.49 -8.54
N THR A 130 2.65 10.72 -8.64
CA THR A 130 1.80 11.18 -9.76
C THR A 130 2.60 11.22 -11.06
N LEU A 131 3.86 11.65 -10.98
CA LEU A 131 4.71 11.78 -12.15
C LEU A 131 5.41 10.46 -12.51
N ASN A 132 5.74 9.61 -11.53
CA ASN A 132 6.49 8.38 -11.77
C ASN A 132 5.59 7.13 -11.97
N THR A 133 4.25 7.23 -11.90
CA THR A 133 3.30 6.11 -12.08
C THR A 133 3.58 5.25 -13.32
N PRO A 134 3.86 5.82 -14.51
CA PRO A 134 4.16 5.01 -15.70
C PRO A 134 5.37 4.07 -15.52
N ARG A 135 6.30 4.40 -14.62
CA ARG A 135 7.53 3.63 -14.36
C ARG A 135 7.32 2.45 -13.42
N TRP A 136 6.18 2.36 -12.71
CA TRP A 136 5.95 1.33 -11.68
C TRP A 136 5.92 -0.10 -12.23
N ARG A 137 5.71 -0.27 -13.54
CA ARG A 137 5.85 -1.58 -14.18
C ARG A 137 7.29 -2.05 -14.17
N SER A 138 8.26 -1.16 -14.34
CA SER A 138 9.68 -1.50 -14.43
C SER A 138 10.49 -1.20 -13.17
N GLU A 139 10.02 -0.30 -12.30
CA GLU A 139 10.71 0.16 -11.10
C GLU A 139 9.83 -0.01 -9.85
N LEU A 140 10.47 -0.37 -8.74
CA LEU A 140 9.82 -0.50 -7.45
C LEU A 140 9.86 0.83 -6.69
N ARG A 141 8.70 1.38 -6.36
CA ARG A 141 8.56 2.68 -5.66
C ARG A 141 9.23 2.72 -4.29
N GLY A 142 9.26 1.59 -3.60
CA GLY A 142 9.69 1.46 -2.23
C GLY A 142 9.43 0.05 -1.73
N TYR A 143 9.63 -0.17 -0.43
CA TYR A 143 9.49 -1.48 0.17
C TYR A 143 8.81 -1.36 1.53
N SER A 144 8.14 -2.42 1.94
CA SER A 144 7.30 -2.45 3.14
C SER A 144 7.11 -3.88 3.65
N TRP A 145 6.44 -4.04 4.79
CA TRP A 145 6.12 -5.35 5.35
C TRP A 145 5.34 -6.24 4.37
N LEU A 146 4.35 -5.67 3.68
CA LEU A 146 3.51 -6.35 2.71
C LEU A 146 3.49 -5.54 1.42
N MET A 147 3.95 -6.12 0.31
CA MET A 147 3.99 -5.44 -0.98
C MET A 147 3.66 -6.35 -2.16
N VAL A 148 3.15 -5.74 -3.23
CA VAL A 148 2.95 -6.38 -4.52
C VAL A 148 3.90 -5.73 -5.52
N ILE A 149 4.66 -6.56 -6.22
CA ILE A 149 5.58 -6.12 -7.29
C ILE A 149 5.11 -6.66 -8.63
N SER A 150 5.29 -5.87 -9.70
CA SER A 150 4.94 -6.27 -11.06
C SER A 150 5.73 -7.50 -11.54
N ALA A 151 5.23 -8.17 -12.57
CA ALA A 151 5.92 -9.26 -13.22
C ALA A 151 7.33 -8.86 -13.72
N ASP A 152 7.47 -7.68 -14.34
CA ASP A 152 8.75 -7.22 -14.88
C ASP A 152 9.76 -6.95 -13.76
N VAL A 153 9.32 -6.35 -12.65
CA VAL A 153 10.16 -6.15 -11.45
C VAL A 153 10.56 -7.51 -10.85
N ALA A 154 9.63 -8.45 -10.76
CA ALA A 154 9.91 -9.79 -10.27
C ALA A 154 10.96 -10.52 -11.14
N VAL A 155 10.86 -10.42 -12.47
CA VAL A 155 11.86 -10.99 -13.39
C VAL A 155 13.24 -10.38 -13.17
N ARG A 156 13.33 -9.05 -13.02
CA ARG A 156 14.59 -8.36 -12.72
C ARG A 156 15.22 -8.78 -11.39
N LEU A 157 14.40 -9.22 -10.44
CA LEU A 157 14.82 -9.76 -9.15
C LEU A 157 15.14 -11.27 -9.18
N GLY A 158 15.13 -11.91 -10.35
CA GLY A 158 15.41 -13.35 -10.49
C GLY A 158 14.19 -14.24 -10.22
N GLY A 159 12.99 -13.66 -10.11
CA GLY A 159 11.73 -14.37 -9.92
C GLY A 159 11.46 -14.80 -8.48
N ALA A 160 10.38 -15.57 -8.30
CA ALA A 160 9.90 -15.97 -6.98
C ALA A 160 10.93 -16.81 -6.19
N ASP A 161 11.65 -17.71 -6.85
CA ASP A 161 12.60 -18.60 -6.18
C ASP A 161 13.82 -17.83 -5.68
N SER A 162 14.38 -16.91 -6.48
CA SER A 162 15.47 -16.04 -6.03
C SER A 162 15.06 -15.18 -4.81
N LEU A 163 13.81 -14.72 -4.77
CA LEU A 163 13.30 -13.97 -3.62
C LEU A 163 13.06 -14.84 -2.39
N ARG A 164 12.67 -16.11 -2.55
CA ARG A 164 12.61 -17.07 -1.43
C ARG A 164 14.00 -17.38 -0.89
N ASP A 165 14.96 -17.60 -1.78
CA ASP A 165 16.36 -17.91 -1.43
C ASP A 165 17.07 -16.73 -0.74
N SER A 166 16.62 -15.49 -1.00
CA SER A 166 17.13 -14.30 -0.30
C SER A 166 16.88 -14.30 1.21
N GLN A 167 15.91 -15.10 1.68
CA GLN A 167 15.42 -15.15 3.07
C GLN A 167 14.93 -13.79 3.61
N ALA A 168 14.75 -12.79 2.76
CA ALA A 168 14.21 -11.49 3.14
C ALA A 168 12.70 -11.50 3.36
N PHE A 169 12.02 -12.55 2.89
CA PHE A 169 10.57 -12.67 2.92
C PHE A 169 10.13 -13.95 3.62
N HIS A 170 9.22 -13.81 4.58
CA HIS A 170 8.49 -14.91 5.19
C HIS A 170 7.63 -15.65 4.15
N SER A 171 7.00 -14.93 3.23
CA SER A 171 6.16 -15.52 2.18
C SER A 171 6.33 -14.80 0.85
N VAL A 172 6.45 -15.60 -0.22
CA VAL A 172 6.53 -15.15 -1.62
C VAL A 172 5.49 -15.93 -2.43
N ILE A 173 4.47 -15.23 -2.89
CA ILE A 173 3.31 -15.81 -3.59
C ILE A 173 3.29 -15.28 -5.01
N ALA A 174 3.34 -16.20 -5.98
CA ALA A 174 3.15 -15.86 -7.38
C ALA A 174 1.67 -15.64 -7.68
N LEU A 175 1.37 -14.56 -8.41
CA LEU A 175 0.03 -14.19 -8.84
C LEU A 175 -0.20 -14.60 -10.30
N PRO A 176 -1.46 -14.75 -10.75
CA PRO A 176 -1.76 -15.24 -12.11
C PRO A 176 -1.17 -14.41 -13.26
N ASN A 177 -0.95 -13.12 -13.04
CA ASN A 177 -0.36 -12.19 -14.01
C ASN A 177 1.18 -12.13 -13.97
N GLY A 178 1.83 -12.99 -13.18
CA GLY A 178 3.29 -13.01 -13.00
C GLY A 178 3.81 -12.03 -11.95
N SER A 179 2.97 -11.14 -11.40
CA SER A 179 3.31 -10.32 -10.24
C SER A 179 3.56 -11.20 -9.00
N LEU A 180 4.23 -10.65 -7.99
CA LEU A 180 4.47 -11.34 -6.73
C LEU A 180 3.88 -10.56 -5.55
N LEU A 181 3.17 -11.26 -4.66
CA LEU A 181 2.80 -10.77 -3.33
C LEU A 181 3.87 -11.23 -2.33
N LEU A 182 4.49 -10.27 -1.66
CA LEU A 182 5.63 -10.43 -0.78
C LEU A 182 5.28 -10.00 0.64
N GLN A 183 5.56 -10.85 1.61
CA GLN A 183 5.42 -10.57 3.04
C GLN A 183 6.77 -10.77 3.72
N ALA A 184 7.30 -9.71 4.32
CA ALA A 184 8.65 -9.67 4.91
C ALA A 184 8.76 -10.57 6.16
N THR A 185 7.83 -10.43 7.10
CA THR A 185 7.83 -11.14 8.39
C THR A 185 6.44 -11.76 8.67
N PRO A 186 6.34 -12.80 9.52
CA PRO A 186 5.06 -13.40 9.89
C PRO A 186 4.05 -12.38 10.42
N THR A 187 4.50 -11.43 11.23
CA THR A 187 3.67 -10.36 11.78
C THR A 187 4.17 -8.98 11.40
N PHE A 188 3.26 -8.01 11.30
CA PHE A 188 3.62 -6.61 11.02
C PHE A 188 4.57 -6.05 12.10
N ARG A 189 4.30 -6.38 13.36
CA ARG A 189 5.11 -5.98 14.54
C ARG A 189 6.57 -6.41 14.47
N GLU A 190 6.88 -7.48 13.75
CA GLU A 190 8.24 -7.99 13.57
C GLU A 190 9.03 -7.26 12.47
N TYR A 191 8.36 -6.49 11.60
CA TYR A 191 9.00 -5.80 10.48
C TYR A 191 9.74 -4.53 10.92
N ARG A 192 10.94 -4.72 11.49
CA ARG A 192 11.79 -3.64 12.01
C ARG A 192 13.26 -4.04 12.01
N GLY A 193 14.15 -3.04 12.01
CA GLY A 193 15.59 -3.25 12.12
C GLY A 193 16.12 -4.18 11.01
N PRO A 194 16.78 -5.31 11.33
CA PRO A 194 17.35 -6.22 10.34
C PRO A 194 16.37 -6.72 9.28
N ALA A 195 15.09 -6.91 9.63
CA ALA A 195 14.08 -7.35 8.66
C ALA A 195 13.90 -6.33 7.52
N VAL A 196 13.92 -5.04 7.85
CA VAL A 196 13.83 -3.94 6.88
C VAL A 196 15.07 -3.89 6.02
N GLU A 197 16.25 -4.03 6.62
CA GLU A 197 17.51 -4.06 5.88
C GLU A 197 17.59 -5.24 4.91
N ASN A 198 17.11 -6.41 5.31
CA ASN A 198 17.09 -7.60 4.47
C ASN A 198 16.18 -7.40 3.24
N VAL A 199 14.97 -6.86 3.46
CA VAL A 199 14.06 -6.51 2.35
C VAL A 199 14.71 -5.48 1.43
N TYR A 200 15.30 -4.42 1.99
CA TYR A 200 15.99 -3.41 1.20
C TYR A 200 17.10 -4.04 0.33
N ARG A 201 17.97 -4.87 0.91
CA ARG A 201 19.05 -5.55 0.16
C ARG A 201 18.51 -6.43 -0.95
N ALA A 202 17.40 -7.12 -0.72
CA ALA A 202 16.78 -7.99 -1.72
C ALA A 202 16.21 -7.23 -2.91
N VAL A 203 15.76 -5.98 -2.73
CA VAL A 203 15.05 -5.22 -3.78
C VAL A 203 15.77 -3.98 -4.28
N ARG A 204 16.92 -3.60 -3.70
CA ARG A 204 17.58 -2.31 -3.96
C ARG A 204 17.86 -2.01 -5.44
N ASP A 205 18.13 -3.04 -6.26
CA ASP A 205 18.56 -2.87 -7.65
C ASP A 205 17.40 -2.55 -8.61
N VAL A 206 16.17 -2.66 -8.14
CA VAL A 206 14.96 -2.30 -8.89
C VAL A 206 14.23 -1.11 -8.29
N LEU A 207 14.73 -0.54 -7.18
CA LEU A 207 14.10 0.62 -6.56
C LEU A 207 14.20 1.84 -7.46
N VAL A 208 13.18 2.71 -7.40
CA VAL A 208 13.26 4.05 -7.97
C VAL A 208 14.50 4.76 -7.38
N THR A 209 15.25 5.38 -8.30
CA THR A 209 16.50 6.08 -8.00
C THR A 209 16.32 7.58 -8.13
N GLY A 210 17.04 8.33 -7.31
CA GLY A 210 16.98 9.78 -7.29
C GLY A 210 17.86 10.37 -6.20
N GLU A 211 17.99 11.69 -6.21
CA GLU A 211 18.69 12.40 -5.16
C GLU A 211 17.89 12.34 -3.85
N PHE A 212 18.56 11.97 -2.76
CA PHE A 212 17.95 11.94 -1.45
C PHE A 212 17.80 13.37 -0.87
N ARG A 213 16.75 13.56 -0.07
CA ARG A 213 16.55 14.74 0.78
C ARG A 213 16.42 14.32 2.23
N ALA A 214 16.96 15.14 3.13
CA ALA A 214 16.70 15.01 4.54
C ALA A 214 15.26 15.44 4.83
N LEU A 215 14.54 14.65 5.62
CA LEU A 215 13.24 15.03 6.16
C LEU A 215 13.41 15.48 7.60
N SER A 216 12.76 16.58 7.96
CA SER A 216 12.64 16.97 9.36
C SER A 216 11.81 15.90 10.09
N PRO A 217 12.24 15.44 11.28
CA PRO A 217 11.43 14.57 12.12
C PRO A 217 10.07 15.22 12.39
N MET A 218 8.98 14.48 12.16
CA MET A 218 7.64 14.95 12.50
C MET A 218 7.29 14.45 13.92
N PRO A 219 6.94 15.34 14.86
CA PRO A 219 6.52 14.93 16.20
C PRO A 219 5.35 13.95 16.15
N GLY A 220 5.40 12.89 16.98
CA GLY A 220 4.33 11.88 17.07
C GLY A 220 4.26 10.89 15.90
N VAL A 221 5.11 11.04 14.89
CA VAL A 221 5.22 10.10 13.77
C VAL A 221 6.28 9.06 14.11
N PRO A 222 6.00 7.75 13.98
CA PRO A 222 7.02 6.72 14.18
C PRO A 222 8.23 7.05 13.31
N PRO A 223 9.47 6.97 13.82
CA PRO A 223 10.65 7.14 12.98
C PRO A 223 10.54 6.16 11.81
N ALA A 224 10.98 6.58 10.62
CA ALA A 224 10.94 5.76 9.41
C ALA A 224 11.92 4.58 9.52
N HIS A 225 11.62 3.64 10.42
CA HIS A 225 12.31 2.37 10.59
C HIS A 225 12.25 1.53 9.32
N MET A 226 11.48 1.96 8.32
CA MET A 226 11.29 1.35 7.02
C MET A 226 12.21 1.91 5.91
N VAL A 227 13.07 2.92 6.18
CA VAL A 227 13.97 3.48 5.14
C VAL A 227 15.43 3.30 5.50
N VAL A 228 16.15 2.62 4.61
CA VAL A 228 17.59 2.50 4.60
C VAL A 228 18.09 3.57 3.65
N LEU A 229 18.80 4.55 4.20
CA LEU A 229 19.46 5.58 3.41
C LEU A 229 20.77 4.98 2.85
N PRO A 230 21.15 5.30 1.60
CA PRO A 230 22.49 4.98 1.12
C PRO A 230 23.54 5.71 1.99
N ASP A 231 24.67 5.04 2.20
CA ASP A 231 25.85 5.63 2.86
C ASP A 231 26.39 6.87 2.10
#